data_AF-A0A653W345-F1
#
_entry.id   AF-A0A653W345-F1
#
_cell.length_a   1.000
_cell.length_b   1.000
_cell.length_c   1.000
_cell.angle_alpha   90.00
_cell.angle_beta   90.00
_cell.angle_gamma   90.00
#
_symmetry.space_group_name_H-M   'P 1'
#
loop_
_entity.id
_entity.type
_entity.pdbx_description
1 polymer ?
#
loop_
_entity_poly.entity_id
_entity_poly.type
_entity_poly.pdbx_seq_one_letter_code
_entity_poly.pdbx_strand_id
1 'polypeptide(L)'
;MDVRDILLLIAGQLPSRLPVLIALVVGLALVAQRRTLPATSRKAALLGFALLLLGNLLGMLGWPLLQASIIDAAMSAAQIQMTFALLAVPLALLDAAGLVLLALAIVRGAR
;
A
#
# COMPACT_ATOMS: atom_id res chain seq x y z
N MET A 1 -5.29 13.93 -20.43
CA MET A 1 -4.99 12.49 -20.66
C MET A 1 -6.29 11.71 -20.63
N ASP A 2 -6.52 10.74 -21.52
CA ASP A 2 -7.81 10.04 -21.55
C ASP A 2 -7.91 8.96 -20.47
N VAL A 3 -9.14 8.62 -20.05
CA VAL A 3 -9.40 7.56 -19.05
C VAL A 3 -8.78 6.23 -19.49
N ARG A 4 -8.75 5.97 -20.80
CA ARG A 4 -8.13 4.77 -21.37
C ARG A 4 -6.63 4.71 -21.09
N ASP A 5 -5.94 5.84 -21.14
CA ASP A 5 -4.50 5.91 -20.87
C ASP A 5 -4.22 5.67 -19.38
N ILE A 6 -5.05 6.21 -18.49
CA ILE A 6 -4.96 5.95 -17.04
C ILE A 6 -5.12 4.45 -16.76
N LEU A 7 -6.12 3.81 -17.39
CA LEU A 7 -6.33 2.37 -17.24
C LEU A 7 -5.15 1.55 -17.77
N LEU A 8 -4.53 1.98 -18.88
CA LEU A 8 -3.34 1.33 -19.42
C LEU A 8 -2.13 1.49 -18.49
N LEU A 9 -1.95 2.66 -17.87
CA LEU A 9 -0.91 2.88 -16.86
C LEU A 9 -1.11 1.98 -15.63
N ILE A 10 -2.35 1.90 -15.13
CA ILE A 10 -2.69 0.99 -14.02
C ILE A 10 -2.43 -0.47 -14.42
N ALA A 11 -2.89 -0.88 -15.60
CA ALA A 11 -2.72 -2.23 -16.10
C ALA A 11 -1.24 -2.59 -16.30
N GLY A 12 -0.42 -1.63 -16.75
CA GLY A 12 1.03 -1.81 -16.90
C GLY A 12 1.77 -2.04 -15.57
N GLN A 13 1.20 -1.56 -14.45
CA GLN A 13 1.76 -1.79 -13.11
C GLN A 13 1.31 -3.10 -12.48
N LEU A 14 0.24 -3.72 -12.99
CA LEU A 14 -0.29 -4.97 -12.43
C LEU A 14 0.77 -6.07 -12.34
N PRO A 15 1.57 -6.39 -13.38
CA PRO A 15 2.51 -7.50 -13.32
C PRO A 15 3.53 -7.40 -12.17
N SER A 16 3.99 -6.18 -11.85
CA SER A 16 4.96 -5.97 -10.77
C SER A 16 4.30 -5.87 -9.38
N ARG A 17 3.04 -5.42 -9.30
CA ARG A 17 2.31 -5.25 -8.04
C ARG A 17 1.52 -6.50 -7.62
N LEU A 18 1.07 -7.32 -8.57
CA LEU A 18 0.24 -8.49 -8.32
C LEU A 18 0.86 -9.45 -7.30
N PRO A 19 2.17 -9.82 -7.39
CA PRO A 19 2.75 -10.75 -6.43
C PRO A 19 2.69 -10.22 -4.99
N VAL A 20 2.92 -8.91 -4.81
CA VAL A 20 2.86 -8.26 -3.50
C VAL A 20 1.42 -8.24 -2.97
N LEU A 21 0.45 -7.87 -3.81
CA LEU A 21 -0.97 -7.86 -3.42
C LEU A 21 -1.46 -9.25 -3.03
N ILE A 22 -1.09 -10.27 -3.82
CA ILE A 22 -1.40 -11.67 -3.51
C ILE A 22 -0.78 -12.07 -2.18
N ALA A 23 0.50 -11.76 -1.96
CA ALA A 23 1.19 -12.10 -0.71
C ALA A 23 0.51 -11.45 0.52
N LEU A 24 0.08 -10.19 0.40
CA LEU A 24 -0.62 -9.47 1.47
C LEU A 24 -2.01 -10.06 1.76
N VAL A 25 -2.77 -10.41 0.72
CA VAL A 25 -4.08 -11.05 0.86
C VAL A 25 -3.95 -12.44 1.48
N VAL A 26 -2.97 -13.23 1.04
CA VAL A 26 -2.67 -14.54 1.62
C VAL A 26 -2.25 -14.39 3.08
N GLY A 27 -1.39 -13.41 3.39
CA GLY A 27 -0.99 -13.08 4.76
C GLY A 27 -2.19 -12.77 5.67
N LEU A 28 -3.11 -11.91 5.20
CA LEU A 28 -4.36 -11.61 5.90
C LEU A 28 -5.21 -12.85 6.14
N ALA A 29 -5.42 -13.67 5.11
CA ALA A 29 -6.22 -14.88 5.20
C ALA A 29 -5.62 -15.87 6.21
N LEU A 30 -4.30 -16.08 6.18
CA LEU A 30 -3.60 -16.95 7.12
C LEU A 30 -3.74 -16.45 8.55
N VAL A 31 -3.53 -15.15 8.81
CA VAL A 31 -3.68 -14.59 10.16
C VAL A 31 -5.12 -14.68 10.65
N ALA A 32 -6.10 -14.42 9.77
CA ALA A 32 -7.52 -14.49 10.12
C ALA A 32 -7.93 -15.93 10.50
N GLN A 33 -7.41 -16.93 9.80
CA GLN A 33 -7.71 -18.34 10.05
C GLN A 33 -6.95 -18.91 11.25
N ARG A 34 -5.82 -18.32 11.65
CA ARG A 34 -4.96 -18.86 12.71
C ARG A 34 -5.52 -18.56 14.10
N ARG A 35 -6.26 -19.53 14.65
CA ARG A 35 -6.89 -19.46 15.98
C ARG A 35 -5.94 -19.67 17.15
N THR A 36 -4.74 -20.19 16.91
CA THR A 36 -3.74 -20.45 17.96
C THR A 36 -2.99 -19.19 18.43
N LEU A 37 -3.18 -18.05 17.75
CA LEU A 37 -2.53 -16.80 18.12
C LEU A 37 -3.30 -16.08 19.24
N PRO A 38 -2.59 -15.46 20.21
CA PRO A 38 -3.22 -14.56 21.17
C PRO A 38 -4.03 -13.48 20.44
N ALA A 39 -5.22 -13.16 20.96
CA ALA A 39 -6.16 -12.26 20.27
C ALA A 39 -5.56 -10.87 19.96
N THR A 40 -4.70 -10.36 20.82
CA THR A 40 -3.99 -9.08 20.65
C THR A 40 -2.93 -9.12 19.56
N SER A 41 -2.13 -10.19 19.50
CA SER A 41 -1.16 -10.43 18.41
C SER A 41 -1.88 -10.58 17.07
N ARG A 42 -2.96 -11.37 17.03
CA ARG A 42 -3.77 -11.54 15.82
C ARG A 42 -4.36 -10.22 15.31
N LYS A 43 -4.93 -9.39 16.20
CA LYS A 43 -5.46 -8.07 15.82
C LYS A 43 -4.37 -7.15 15.25
N ALA A 44 -3.20 -7.11 15.90
CA ALA A 44 -2.07 -6.33 15.40
C ALA A 44 -1.61 -6.81 14.02
N ALA A 45 -1.52 -8.13 13.81
CA ALA A 45 -1.15 -8.70 12.52
C ALA A 45 -2.19 -8.38 11.42
N LEU A 46 -3.49 -8.51 11.72
CA LEU A 46 -4.56 -8.17 10.77
C LEU A 46 -4.51 -6.69 10.37
N LEU A 47 -4.37 -5.79 11.35
CA LEU A 47 -4.25 -4.36 11.07
C LEU A 47 -2.96 -4.04 10.29
N GLY A 48 -1.84 -4.68 10.64
CA GLY A 48 -0.57 -4.49 9.95
C GLY A 48 -0.65 -4.87 8.47
N PHE A 49 -1.15 -6.08 8.16
CA PHE A 49 -1.35 -6.48 6.77
C PHE A 49 -2.42 -5.64 6.05
N ALA A 50 -3.49 -5.23 6.74
CA ALA A 50 -4.52 -4.39 6.14
C ALA A 50 -3.98 -3.00 5.76
N LEU A 51 -3.14 -2.39 6.60
CA LEU A 51 -2.49 -1.11 6.29
C LEU A 51 -1.53 -1.24 5.10
N LEU A 52 -0.73 -2.31 5.05
CA LEU A 52 0.16 -2.56 3.90
C LEU A 52 -0.61 -2.79 2.61
N LEU A 53 -1.72 -3.54 2.68
CA LEU A 53 -2.60 -3.75 1.53
C LEU A 53 -3.21 -2.43 1.06
N LEU A 54 -3.73 -1.64 1.99
CA LEU A 54 -4.29 -0.32 1.69
C LEU A 54 -3.24 0.61 1.06
N GLY A 55 -2.04 0.69 1.63
CA GLY A 55 -0.93 1.49 1.09
C GLY A 55 -0.57 1.07 -0.34
N ASN A 56 -0.51 -0.24 -0.61
CA ASN A 56 -0.24 -0.74 -1.95
C ASN A 56 -1.37 -0.46 -2.94
N LEU A 57 -2.63 -0.59 -2.54
CA LEU A 57 -3.78 -0.26 -3.39
C LEU A 57 -3.84 1.24 -3.69
N LEU A 58 -3.64 2.08 -2.69
CA LEU A 58 -3.59 3.53 -2.85
C LEU A 58 -2.41 3.96 -3.72
N GLY A 59 -1.24 3.33 -3.57
CA GLY A 59 -0.10 3.59 -4.44
C GLY A 59 -0.35 3.16 -5.90
N MET A 60 -0.93 1.98 -6.11
CA MET A 60 -1.24 1.47 -7.45
C MET A 60 -2.18 2.38 -8.24
N LEU A 61 -3.15 3.02 -7.57
CA LEU A 61 -4.07 3.96 -8.21
C LEU A 61 -3.56 5.40 -8.18
N GLY A 62 -2.96 5.80 -7.06
CA GLY A 62 -2.51 7.16 -6.81
C GLY A 62 -1.36 7.58 -7.72
N TRP A 63 -0.39 6.69 -7.98
CA TRP A 63 0.76 7.05 -8.83
C TRP A 63 0.36 7.38 -10.27
N PRO A 64 -0.43 6.55 -10.99
CA PRO A 64 -0.94 6.90 -12.31
C PRO A 64 -1.77 8.19 -12.32
N LEU A 65 -2.63 8.39 -11.31
CA LEU A 65 -3.46 9.60 -11.22
C LEU A 65 -2.61 10.86 -10.99
N LEU A 66 -1.57 10.75 -10.18
CA LEU A 66 -0.60 11.83 -9.95
C LEU A 66 0.18 12.14 -11.22
N GLN A 67 0.62 11.11 -11.95
CA GLN A 67 1.32 11.28 -13.21
C GLN A 67 0.43 11.96 -14.26
N ALA A 68 -0.83 11.55 -14.35
CA ALA A 68 -1.83 12.17 -15.22
C ALA A 68 -2.00 13.67 -14.91
N SER A 69 -2.16 14.01 -13.63
CA SER A 69 -2.37 15.40 -13.21
C SER A 69 -1.15 16.28 -13.43
N ILE A 70 0.06 15.75 -13.23
CA ILE A 70 1.31 16.45 -13.52
C ILE A 70 1.42 16.79 -15.01
N ILE A 71 1.12 15.82 -15.88
CA ILE A 71 1.19 15.98 -17.34
C ILE A 71 0.12 16.99 -17.81
N ASP A 72 -1.14 16.82 -17.38
CA ASP A 72 -2.24 17.66 -17.83
C ASP A 72 -2.11 19.12 -17.34
N ALA A 73 -1.52 19.34 -16.17
CA ALA A 73 -1.30 20.68 -15.63
C ALA A 73 0.04 21.32 -16.05
N ALA A 74 0.86 20.64 -16.87
CA ALA A 74 2.18 21.10 -17.31
C ALA A 74 3.04 21.67 -16.16
N MET A 75 3.07 20.95 -15.03
CA MET A 75 3.67 21.44 -13.79
C MET A 75 5.18 21.70 -13.93
N SER A 76 5.66 22.76 -13.29
CA SER A 76 7.10 23.03 -13.17
C SER A 76 7.80 21.99 -12.28
N ALA A 77 9.12 21.87 -12.40
CA ALA A 77 9.90 20.90 -11.62
C ALA A 77 9.70 21.02 -10.09
N ALA A 78 9.58 22.25 -9.57
CA ALA A 78 9.32 22.48 -8.14
C ALA A 78 7.93 21.98 -7.71
N GLN A 79 6.90 22.22 -8.53
CA GLN A 79 5.55 21.74 -8.28
C GLN A 79 5.48 20.22 -8.33
N ILE A 80 6.18 19.61 -9.29
CA ILE A 80 6.27 18.16 -9.42
C ILE A 80 6.83 17.54 -8.14
N GLN A 81 7.97 18.04 -7.62
CA GLN A 81 8.57 17.52 -6.39
C GLN A 81 7.61 17.61 -5.19
N MET A 82 6.93 18.74 -5.03
CA MET A 82 5.99 18.94 -3.94
C MET A 82 4.79 17.99 -4.06
N THR A 83 4.23 17.84 -5.25
CA THR A 83 3.12 16.94 -5.54
C THR A 83 3.50 15.47 -5.33
N PHE A 84 4.71 15.06 -5.71
CA PHE A 84 5.25 13.73 -5.38
C PHE A 84 5.34 13.51 -3.87
N ALA A 85 5.85 14.49 -3.12
CA ALA A 85 5.96 14.39 -1.66
C ALA A 85 4.60 14.24 -0.97
N LEU A 86 3.58 14.96 -1.45
CA LEU A 86 2.22 14.90 -0.91
C LEU A 86 1.59 13.51 -1.00
N LEU A 87 1.96 12.71 -2.00
CA LEU A 87 1.51 11.32 -2.11
C LEU A 87 2.48 10.34 -1.44
N ALA A 88 3.79 10.53 -1.61
CA ALA A 88 4.81 9.62 -1.10
C ALA A 88 4.81 9.54 0.43
N VAL A 89 4.71 10.68 1.12
CA VAL A 89 4.82 10.74 2.58
C VAL A 89 3.67 10.00 3.27
N PRO A 90 2.39 10.24 2.95
CA PRO A 90 1.30 9.47 3.54
C PRO A 90 1.38 7.96 3.24
N LEU A 91 1.76 7.57 2.02
CA LEU A 91 1.93 6.16 1.67
C LEU A 91 3.05 5.51 2.49
N ALA A 92 4.19 6.18 2.65
CA ALA A 92 5.30 5.70 3.47
C ALA A 92 4.91 5.57 4.95
N LEU A 93 4.07 6.49 5.46
CA LEU A 93 3.54 6.40 6.82
C LEU A 93 2.61 5.20 7.01
N LEU A 94 1.76 4.88 6.02
CA LEU A 94 0.92 3.68 6.05
C LEU A 94 1.78 2.41 6.07
N ASP A 95 2.82 2.37 5.23
CA ASP A 95 3.74 1.22 5.17
C ASP A 95 4.50 1.06 6.49
N ALA A 96 5.06 2.14 7.04
CA ALA A 96 5.75 2.11 8.32
C ALA A 96 4.83 1.66 9.46
N ALA A 97 3.61 2.21 9.53
CA ALA A 97 2.62 1.80 10.53
C ALA A 97 2.25 0.32 10.39
N GLY A 98 2.07 -0.17 9.17
CA GLY A 98 1.80 -1.57 8.88
C GLY A 98 2.93 -2.49 9.38
N LEU A 99 4.18 -2.16 9.05
CA LEU A 99 5.37 -2.90 9.49
C LEU A 99 5.53 -2.89 11.02
N VAL A 100 5.30 -1.76 11.68
CA VAL A 100 5.35 -1.66 13.15
C VAL A 100 4.30 -2.58 13.79
N LEU A 101 3.07 -2.60 13.27
CA LEU A 101 2.02 -3.48 13.79
C LEU A 101 2.34 -4.96 13.58
N LEU A 102 2.92 -5.33 12.43
CA LEU A 102 3.40 -6.69 12.19
C LEU A 102 4.53 -7.08 13.14
N ALA A 103 5.52 -6.21 13.34
CA ALA A 103 6.60 -6.44 14.31
C ALA A 103 6.06 -6.62 15.73
N LEU A 104 5.12 -5.78 16.16
CA LEU A 104 4.44 -5.92 17.45
C LEU A 104 3.67 -7.24 17.57
N ALA A 105 3.01 -7.68 16.50
CA ALA A 105 2.31 -8.95 16.49
C ALA A 105 3.26 -10.14 16.68
N ILE A 106 4.41 -10.11 16.02
CA ILE A 106 5.45 -11.16 16.12
C ILE A 106 6.04 -11.18 17.54
N VAL A 107 6.49 -10.04 18.06
CA VAL A 107 7.11 -9.94 19.40
C VAL A 107 6.14 -10.39 20.49
N ARG A 108 4.85 -10.08 20.35
CA ARG A 108 3.82 -10.50 21.31
C ARG A 108 3.37 -11.95 21.14
N GLY A 109 3.48 -12.52 19.94
CA GLY A 109 3.12 -13.91 19.66
C GLY A 109 4.21 -14.92 20.04
N ALA A 110 5.45 -14.46 20.24
CA ALA A 110 6.58 -15.28 20.67
C ALA A 110 6.70 -15.43 22.21
N ARG A 111 5.88 -14.71 22.98
CA ARG A 111 5.79 -14.80 24.43
C ARG A 111 4.59 -15.65 24.83
#